data_AF-A0A2T2ZUF5-F1
#
_entry.id   AF-A0A2T2ZUF5-F1
#
_cell.length_a   1.000
_cell.length_b   1.000
_cell.length_c   1.000
_cell.angle_alpha   90.00
_cell.angle_beta   90.00
_cell.angle_gamma   90.00
#
_symmetry.space_group_name_H-M   'P 1'
#
loop_
_entity.id
_entity.type
_entity.pdbx_description
1 polymer ?
#
loop_
_entity_poly.entity_id
_entity_poly.type
_entity_poly.pdbx_seq_one_letter_code
_entity_poly.pdbx_strand_id
1 'polypeptide(L)'
;AAFQWATIFHKEDLRFLNGAEGLAFYSATLKKPVHSLPCKVYCATCHTPIFDEGRAMIMLFPELLRGIKSPRGREAFKIHDHICWPARLVDEGVFDGDGVKKWRGVDGRSELV
;
A
#
# COMPACT_ATOMS: atom_id res chain seq x y z
N ALA A 1 -14.80 1.12 -6.16
CA ALA A 1 -14.43 -0.22 -5.68
C ALA A 1 -13.67 -0.09 -4.37
N ALA A 2 -13.98 -0.94 -3.39
CA ALA A 2 -13.38 -0.98 -2.07
C ALA A 2 -12.13 -1.89 -2.08
N PHE A 3 -11.01 -1.29 -2.44
CA PHE A 3 -9.69 -1.92 -2.42
C PHE A 3 -8.64 -0.89 -1.99
N GLN A 4 -7.46 -1.36 -1.61
CA GLN A 4 -6.33 -0.49 -1.34
C GLN A 4 -5.34 -0.57 -2.51
N TRP A 5 -5.05 0.58 -3.11
CA TRP A 5 -3.96 0.69 -4.08
C TRP A 5 -2.66 0.91 -3.31
N ALA A 6 -1.73 -0.02 -3.47
CA ALA A 6 -0.46 -0.01 -2.78
C ALA A 6 0.71 -0.22 -3.75
N THR A 7 1.86 0.34 -3.39
CA THR A 7 3.15 0.11 -4.06
C THR A 7 4.21 -0.20 -3.02
N ILE A 8 5.11 -1.12 -3.37
CA ILE A 8 6.18 -1.55 -2.48
C ILE A 8 7.49 -0.91 -2.93
N PHE A 9 8.20 -0.31 -1.99
CA PHE A 9 9.54 0.27 -2.19
C PHE A 9 10.53 -0.34 -1.20
N HIS A 10 11.79 -0.49 -1.61
CA HIS A 10 12.85 -0.75 -0.65
C HIS A 10 13.04 0.49 0.22
N LYS A 11 13.37 0.30 1.51
CA LYS A 11 13.57 1.42 2.44
C LYS A 11 14.68 2.37 1.98
N GLU A 12 15.70 1.85 1.31
CA GLU A 12 16.81 2.64 0.79
C GLU A 12 16.40 3.59 -0.36
N ASP A 13 15.27 3.31 -1.04
CA ASP A 13 14.75 4.13 -2.14
C ASP A 13 13.85 5.28 -1.64
N LEU A 14 13.58 5.36 -0.34
CA LEU A 14 12.66 6.34 0.25
C LEU A 14 13.31 7.14 1.37
N ARG A 15 13.05 8.45 1.37
CA ARG A 15 13.47 9.36 2.43
C ARG A 15 12.37 10.37 2.76
N PHE A 16 12.09 10.53 4.05
CA PHE A 16 11.26 11.64 4.52
C PHE A 16 12.04 12.95 4.54
N LEU A 17 11.44 14.00 4.00
CA LEU A 17 12.05 15.33 3.97
C LEU A 17 12.22 15.91 5.38
N ASN A 18 11.25 15.67 6.27
CA ASN A 18 11.23 16.17 7.64
C ASN A 18 11.46 15.06 8.69
N GLY A 19 12.13 13.97 8.30
CA GLY A 19 12.27 12.81 9.17
C GLY A 19 10.93 12.20 9.58
N ALA A 20 10.82 11.75 10.84
CA ALA A 20 9.59 11.16 11.37
C ALA A 20 8.60 12.20 11.96
N GLU A 21 8.91 13.49 11.84
CA GLU A 21 8.04 14.54 12.36
C GLU A 21 6.67 14.52 11.65
N GLY A 22 5.59 14.61 12.44
CA GLY A 22 4.23 14.54 11.93
C GLY A 22 3.75 13.14 11.56
N LEU A 23 4.53 12.09 11.86
CA LEU A 23 4.12 10.69 11.69
C LEU A 23 3.67 10.08 13.03
N ALA A 24 2.61 9.28 12.96
CA ALA A 24 2.16 8.43 14.06
C ALA A 24 2.30 6.96 13.66
N PHE A 25 2.74 6.13 14.61
CA PHE A 25 3.03 4.72 14.38
C PHE A 25 2.10 3.84 15.20
N TYR A 26 1.61 2.76 14.60
CA TYR A 26 0.82 1.74 15.30
C TYR A 26 1.32 0.34 14.98
N SER A 27 1.71 -0.40 16.02
CA SER A 27 2.06 -1.81 15.89
C SER A 27 0.81 -2.66 16.03
N ALA A 28 0.39 -3.31 14.94
CA ALA A 28 -0.75 -4.23 14.96
C ALA A 28 -0.46 -5.47 15.83
N THR A 29 0.81 -5.91 15.89
CA THR A 29 1.26 -7.03 16.73
C THR A 29 1.10 -6.73 18.21
N LEU A 30 1.56 -5.55 18.65
CA LEU A 30 1.50 -5.15 20.06
C LEU A 30 0.18 -4.46 20.43
N LYS A 31 -0.65 -4.13 19.43
CA LYS A 31 -1.88 -3.35 19.55
C LYS A 31 -1.68 -2.01 20.26
N LYS A 32 -0.56 -1.34 19.98
CA LYS A 32 -0.12 -0.13 20.69
C LYS A 32 0.44 0.93 19.73
N PRO A 33 0.34 2.23 20.08
CA PRO A 33 0.90 3.34 19.31
C PRO A 33 2.41 3.43 19.53
N VAL A 34 3.14 2.42 19.05
CA VAL A 34 4.59 2.30 19.17
C VAL A 34 5.21 1.98 17.82
N HIS A 35 6.41 2.49 17.58
CA HIS A 35 7.22 2.12 16.44
C HIS A 35 7.86 0.75 16.68
N SER A 36 7.14 -0.32 16.30
CA SER A 36 7.61 -1.70 16.38
C SER A 36 7.26 -2.43 15.09
N LEU A 37 8.27 -2.72 14.27
CA LEU A 37 8.11 -3.27 12.93
C LEU A 37 7.58 -4.72 12.93
N PRO A 38 6.70 -5.09 11.99
CA PRO A 38 6.03 -4.21 11.03
C PRO A 38 4.98 -3.33 11.71
N CYS A 39 4.85 -2.07 11.27
CA CYS A 39 3.88 -1.13 11.83
C CYS A 39 3.19 -0.32 10.75
N LYS A 40 2.03 0.23 11.10
CA LYS A 40 1.24 1.12 10.25
C LYS A 40 1.61 2.57 10.55
N VAL A 41 1.76 3.38 9.52
CA VAL A 41 2.17 4.78 9.64
C VAL A 41 1.08 5.70 9.12
N TYR A 42 0.77 6.71 9.93
CA TYR A 42 -0.32 7.65 9.72
C TYR A 42 0.18 9.09 9.85
N CYS A 43 -0.59 10.04 9.30
CA CYS A 43 -0.42 11.44 9.68
C CYS A 43 -0.80 11.60 11.16
N ALA A 44 0.06 12.24 11.95
CA ALA A 44 -0.18 12.46 13.37
C ALA A 44 -1.35 13.43 13.65
N THR A 45 -1.77 14.22 12.66
CA THR A 45 -2.84 15.22 12.81
C THR A 45 -4.19 14.69 12.33
N CYS A 46 -4.29 14.22 11.09
CA CYS A 46 -5.57 13.80 10.50
C CYS A 46 -5.77 12.28 10.49
N HIS A 47 -4.79 11.50 10.96
CA HIS A 47 -4.81 10.03 10.96
C HIS A 47 -5.01 9.39 9.58
N THR A 48 -4.78 10.13 8.48
CA THR A 48 -4.73 9.55 7.14
C THR A 48 -3.64 8.47 7.10
N PRO A 49 -3.97 7.23 6.67
CA PRO A 49 -2.97 6.18 6.47
C PRO A 49 -1.99 6.60 5.37
N ILE A 50 -0.67 6.49 5.62
CA ILE A 50 0.36 6.91 4.65
C ILE A 50 1.04 5.69 4.02
N PHE A 51 1.53 4.78 4.86
CA PHE A 51 2.17 3.54 4.43
C PHE A 51 2.24 2.53 5.59
N ASP A 52 2.49 1.27 5.26
CA ASP A 52 2.89 0.25 6.22
C ASP A 52 4.42 0.04 6.13
N GLU A 53 5.10 0.13 7.27
CA GLU A 53 6.54 -0.05 7.37
C GLU A 53 6.88 -1.50 7.72
N GLY A 54 7.54 -2.19 6.80
CA GLY A 54 8.11 -3.51 7.01
C GLY A 54 9.52 -3.46 7.60
N ARG A 55 10.21 -4.60 7.63
CA ARG A 55 11.62 -4.65 8.05
C ARG A 55 12.56 -4.03 7.00
N ALA A 56 12.39 -4.41 5.73
CA ALA A 56 13.22 -3.96 4.62
C ALA A 56 12.49 -3.11 3.57
N MET A 57 11.15 -3.18 3.56
CA MET A 57 10.29 -2.55 2.55
C MET A 57 9.28 -1.62 3.19
N ILE A 58 8.74 -0.71 2.39
CA ILE A 58 7.59 0.14 2.71
C ILE A 58 6.49 -0.18 1.71
N MET A 59 5.26 -0.38 2.20
CA MET A 59 4.06 -0.48 1.37
C MET A 59 3.32 0.86 1.45
N LEU A 60 3.48 1.71 0.44
CA LEU A 60 2.94 3.07 0.38
C LEU A 60 1.66 3.13 -0.46
N PHE A 61 0.76 4.06 -0.11
CA PHE A 61 -0.44 4.38 -0.88
C PHE A 61 -0.15 5.47 -1.92
N PRO A 62 -0.12 5.15 -3.24
CA PRO A 62 0.33 6.09 -4.27
C PRO A 62 -0.55 7.34 -4.42
N GLU A 63 -1.80 7.28 -3.97
CA GLU A 63 -2.75 8.41 -4.01
C GLU A 63 -2.24 9.65 -3.27
N LEU A 64 -1.32 9.47 -2.32
CA LEU A 64 -0.70 10.54 -1.54
C LEU A 64 0.49 11.18 -2.24
N LEU A 65 0.99 10.59 -3.34
CA LEU A 65 2.15 11.12 -4.05
C LEU A 65 1.76 12.33 -4.90
N ARG A 66 2.55 13.40 -4.76
CA ARG A 66 2.42 14.58 -5.62
C ARG A 66 2.65 14.17 -7.08
N GLY A 67 1.71 14.52 -7.96
CA GLY A 67 1.81 14.24 -9.39
C GLY A 67 1.30 12.86 -9.82
N ILE A 68 0.73 12.05 -8.92
CA ILE A 68 0.20 10.72 -9.26
C ILE A 68 -0.89 10.76 -10.34
N LYS A 69 -1.66 11.87 -10.41
CA LYS A 69 -2.70 12.08 -11.43
C LYS A 69 -2.16 12.54 -12.79
N SER A 70 -0.87 12.81 -12.93
CA SER A 70 -0.26 13.15 -14.22
C SER A 70 -0.15 11.91 -15.13
N PRO A 71 -0.03 12.06 -16.46
CA PRO A 71 0.19 10.92 -17.35
C PRO A 71 1.41 10.08 -16.94
N ARG A 72 2.52 10.74 -16.60
CA ARG A 72 3.74 10.09 -16.13
C ARG A 72 3.53 9.35 -14.81
N GLY A 73 2.82 9.94 -13.85
CA GLY A 73 2.51 9.33 -12.56
C GLY A 73 1.62 8.10 -12.71
N ARG A 74 0.57 8.18 -13.54
CA ARG A 74 -0.31 7.05 -13.81
C ARG A 74 0.40 5.89 -14.48
N GLU A 75 1.31 6.18 -15.41
CA GLU A 75 2.10 5.14 -16.08
C GLU A 75 3.09 4.49 -15.10
N ALA A 76 3.83 5.29 -14.33
CA ALA A 76 4.84 4.80 -13.40
C ALA A 76 4.28 3.93 -12.25
N PHE A 77 3.00 4.12 -11.89
CA PHE A 77 2.34 3.38 -10.82
C PHE A 77 1.19 2.49 -11.33
N LYS A 78 1.22 2.14 -12.62
CA LYS A 78 0.22 1.24 -13.21
C LYS A 78 0.16 -0.08 -12.43
N ILE A 79 -1.05 -0.54 -12.14
CA ILE A 79 -1.27 -1.76 -11.36
C ILE A 79 -0.77 -2.97 -12.16
N HIS A 80 0.03 -3.81 -11.52
CA HIS A 80 0.58 -5.03 -12.11
C HIS A 80 -0.18 -6.30 -11.69
N ASP A 81 -0.65 -6.32 -10.44
CA ASP A 81 -1.24 -7.49 -9.82
C ASP A 81 -2.33 -7.08 -8.82
N HIS A 82 -3.37 -7.90 -8.70
CA HIS A 82 -4.30 -7.88 -7.57
C HIS A 82 -3.98 -9.01 -6.62
N ILE A 83 -3.72 -8.69 -5.35
CA ILE A 83 -3.41 -9.67 -4.31
C ILE A 83 -4.59 -9.86 -3.35
N CYS A 84 -4.60 -10.98 -2.62
CA CYS A 84 -5.66 -11.33 -1.66
C CYS A 84 -7.07 -11.30 -2.27
N TRP A 85 -7.20 -11.70 -3.55
CA TRP A 85 -8.41 -11.54 -4.34
C TRP A 85 -9.71 -12.03 -3.67
N PRO A 86 -9.74 -13.22 -3.01
CA PRO A 86 -10.96 -13.73 -2.38
C PRO A 86 -11.43 -12.93 -1.15
N ALA A 87 -10.58 -12.05 -0.60
CA ALA A 87 -10.96 -11.21 0.53
C ALA A 87 -11.82 -9.99 0.10
N ARG A 88 -12.07 -9.81 -1.19
CA ARG A 88 -12.98 -8.78 -1.70
C ARG A 88 -14.41 -9.11 -1.32
N LEU A 89 -15.08 -8.17 -0.65
CA LEU A 89 -16.47 -8.31 -0.21
C LEU A 89 -17.47 -7.65 -1.16
N VAL A 90 -16.99 -6.76 -2.04
CA VAL A 90 -17.78 -5.99 -3.01
C VAL A 90 -17.01 -5.91 -4.32
N ASP A 91 -17.65 -5.39 -5.39
CA ASP A 91 -17.05 -5.13 -6.71
C ASP A 91 -16.91 -6.33 -7.67
N GLU A 92 -17.83 -7.30 -7.60
CA GLU A 92 -17.98 -8.31 -8.64
C GLU A 92 -18.19 -7.63 -10.02
N GLY A 93 -17.44 -8.06 -11.03
CA GLY A 93 -17.49 -7.52 -12.39
C GLY A 93 -16.73 -6.21 -12.65
N VAL A 94 -16.27 -5.49 -11.61
CA VAL A 94 -15.62 -4.16 -11.79
C VAL A 94 -14.25 -4.25 -12.48
N PHE A 95 -13.56 -5.37 -12.30
CA PHE A 95 -12.20 -5.60 -12.83
C PHE A 95 -12.18 -6.64 -13.96
N ASP A 96 -13.34 -6.88 -14.56
CA ASP A 96 -13.46 -7.78 -15.69
C ASP A 96 -12.79 -7.15 -16.91
N GLY A 97 -11.89 -7.90 -17.56
CA GLY A 97 -11.17 -7.42 -18.73
C GLY A 97 -10.06 -6.41 -18.44
N ASP A 98 -9.68 -6.18 -17.17
CA ASP A 98 -8.57 -5.27 -16.83
C ASP A 98 -7.18 -5.79 -17.26
N GLY A 99 -7.08 -7.08 -17.59
CA GLY A 99 -5.84 -7.73 -18.02
C GLY A 99 -4.80 -7.88 -16.91
N VAL A 100 -5.17 -7.64 -15.65
CA VAL A 100 -4.29 -7.70 -14.48
C VAL A 100 -4.45 -9.06 -13.80
N LYS A 101 -3.32 -9.66 -13.41
CA LYS A 101 -3.31 -10.97 -12.71
C LYS A 101 -4.00 -10.87 -11.36
N LYS A 102 -4.80 -11.87 -11.03
CA LYS A 102 -5.55 -11.94 -9.77
C LYS A 102 -5.00 -13.09 -8.95
N TRP A 103 -4.45 -12.80 -7.79
CA TRP A 103 -3.79 -13.76 -6.91
C TRP A 103 -4.66 -14.05 -5.70
N ARG A 104 -4.72 -15.33 -5.29
CA ARG A 104 -5.43 -15.74 -4.08
C ARG A 104 -4.87 -15.07 -2.82
N GLY A 105 -3.55 -14.92 -2.76
CA GLY A 105 -2.78 -14.31 -1.69
C GLY A 105 -1.74 -13.35 -2.25
N VAL A 106 -0.47 -13.54 -1.90
CA VAL A 106 0.65 -12.69 -2.34
C VAL A 106 1.11 -13.08 -3.75
N ASP A 107 1.47 -12.08 -4.55
CA ASP A 107 1.99 -12.23 -5.90
C ASP A 107 3.20 -13.18 -5.95
N GLY A 108 3.24 -14.06 -6.96
CA GLY A 108 4.32 -15.04 -7.15
C GLY A 108 4.42 -16.12 -6.06
N ARG A 109 3.57 -16.10 -5.03
CA ARG A 109 3.59 -17.06 -3.90
C ARG A 109 2.26 -17.77 -3.66
N SER A 110 1.20 -17.37 -4.34
CA SER A 110 -0.12 -18.02 -4.27
C SER A 110 -0.62 -18.42 -5.65
N GLU A 111 -1.74 -19.13 -5.73
CA GLU A 111 -2.36 -19.47 -7.00
C GLU A 111 -3.02 -18.24 -7.65
N LEU A 112 -3.09 -18.25 -8.98
CA LEU A 112 -3.92 -17.33 -9.74
C LEU A 112 -5.40 -17.74 -9.64
N VAL A 113 -6.29 -16.75 -9.71
CA VAL A 113 -7.75 -16.89 -9.72
C VAL A 113 -8.29 -16.46 -11.08
#